data_AF-A0A2G2LV97-F1
#
_entry.id   AF-A0A2G2LV97-F1
#
_cell.length_a   1.000
_cell.length_b   1.000
_cell.length_c   1.000
_cell.angle_alpha   90.00
_cell.angle_beta   90.00
_cell.angle_gamma   90.00
#
_symmetry.space_group_name_H-M   'P 1'
#
loop_
_entity.id
_entity.type
_entity.pdbx_description
1 polymer ?
#
loop_
_entity_poly.entity_id
_entity_poly.type
_entity_poly.pdbx_seq_one_letter_code
_entity_poly.pdbx_strand_id
1 'polypeptide(L)'
;MDMSHKAEKWGGRVLLFCGVGFMVLISGFATSVIADPSKAHDPVLIGGFIAGLAILGAPVGLLVTVLPILRRINRYKDKREDVRQFSWMSRK
;
A
#
# COMPACT_ATOMS: atom_id res chain seq x y z
N MET A 1 -14.94 12.66 15.55
CA MET A 1 -13.79 11.71 15.62
C MET A 1 -13.40 11.34 14.20
N ASP A 2 -12.28 11.87 13.74
CA ASP A 2 -11.86 11.87 12.33
C ASP A 2 -11.45 10.47 11.85
N MET A 3 -12.28 9.85 10.99
CA MET A 3 -11.99 8.54 10.39
C MET A 3 -10.74 8.57 9.50
N SER A 4 -10.37 9.76 9.01
CA SER A 4 -9.16 10.00 8.21
C SER A 4 -7.88 9.66 8.99
N HIS A 5 -7.81 10.03 10.26
CA HIS A 5 -6.60 9.85 11.08
C HIS A 5 -6.36 8.39 11.51
N LYS A 6 -7.44 7.61 11.63
CA LYS A 6 -7.37 6.15 11.84
C LYS A 6 -6.89 5.45 10.57
N ALA A 7 -7.47 5.76 9.42
CA ALA A 7 -7.10 5.14 8.14
C ALA A 7 -5.61 5.33 7.81
N GLU A 8 -5.03 6.48 8.16
CA GLU A 8 -3.61 6.75 7.96
C GLU A 8 -2.69 5.91 8.87
N LYS A 9 -3.04 5.75 10.16
CA LYS A 9 -2.32 4.87 11.09
C LYS A 9 -2.42 3.39 10.69
N TRP A 10 -3.59 2.95 10.22
CA TRP A 10 -3.78 1.57 9.80
C TRP A 10 -3.11 1.28 8.46
N GLY A 11 -3.15 2.22 7.51
CA GLY A 11 -2.45 2.11 6.22
C GLY A 11 -0.94 1.97 6.36
N GLY A 12 -0.32 2.76 7.25
CA GLY A 12 1.12 2.65 7.55
C GLY A 12 1.51 1.30 8.17
N ARG A 13 0.67 0.75 9.05
CA ARG A 13 0.89 -0.58 9.65
C ARG A 13 0.76 -1.70 8.62
N VAL A 14 -0.23 -1.63 7.73
CA VAL A 14 -0.42 -2.61 6.66
C VAL A 14 0.77 -2.60 5.69
N LEU A 15 1.26 -1.41 5.31
CA LEU A 15 2.48 -1.27 4.51
C LEU A 15 3.71 -1.89 5.19
N LEU A 16 3.88 -1.68 6.49
CA LEU A 16 4.96 -2.31 7.27
C LEU A 16 4.84 -3.84 7.27
N PHE A 17 3.66 -4.39 7.53
CA PHE A 17 3.45 -5.84 7.52
C PHE A 17 3.70 -6.44 6.13
N CYS A 18 3.23 -5.78 5.07
CA CYS A 18 3.51 -6.22 3.70
C CYS A 18 5.01 -6.15 3.39
N GLY A 19 5.72 -5.10 3.82
CA GLY A 19 7.16 -4.98 3.64
C GLY A 19 7.96 -6.06 4.37
N VAL A 20 7.57 -6.38 5.61
CA VAL A 20 8.17 -7.48 6.39
C VAL A 20 7.89 -8.82 5.71
N GLY A 21 6.66 -9.08 5.28
CA GLY A 21 6.31 -10.31 4.56
C GLY A 21 7.09 -10.47 3.26
N PHE A 22 7.31 -9.38 2.53
CA PHE A 22 8.12 -9.35 1.32
C PHE A 22 9.59 -9.72 1.60
N MET A 23 10.16 -9.19 2.68
CA MET A 23 11.52 -9.54 3.12
C MET A 23 11.64 -11.01 3.50
N VAL A 24 10.64 -11.57 4.18
CA VAL A 24 10.63 -12.99 4.55
C VAL A 24 10.57 -13.88 3.30
N LEU A 25 9.78 -13.52 2.28
CA LEU A 25 9.75 -14.27 1.02
C LEU A 25 11.09 -14.23 0.27
N ILE A 26 11.72 -13.06 0.17
CA ILE A 26 13.03 -12.93 -0.49
C ILE A 26 14.08 -13.73 0.28
N SER A 27 14.09 -13.60 1.60
CA SER A 27 15.04 -14.34 2.43
C SER A 27 14.83 -15.84 2.29
N GLY A 28 13.59 -16.34 2.32
CA GLY A 28 13.30 -17.77 2.15
C GLY A 28 13.73 -18.30 0.79
N PHE A 29 13.46 -17.54 -0.29
CA PHE A 29 13.90 -17.89 -1.63
C PHE A 29 15.44 -17.89 -1.72
N ALA A 30 16.10 -16.84 -1.24
CA ALA A 30 17.56 -16.75 -1.23
C ALA A 30 18.19 -17.89 -0.43
N THR A 31 17.68 -18.21 0.77
CA THR A 31 18.17 -19.34 1.57
C THR A 31 17.97 -20.67 0.84
N SER A 32 16.85 -20.87 0.16
CA SER A 32 16.60 -22.10 -0.60
C SER A 32 17.54 -22.27 -1.81
N VAL A 33 17.90 -21.16 -2.48
CA VAL A 33 18.85 -21.13 -3.60
C VAL A 33 20.29 -21.27 -3.12
N ILE A 34 20.65 -20.68 -1.97
CA ILE A 34 21.98 -20.81 -1.38
C ILE A 34 22.22 -22.24 -0.86
N ALA A 35 21.21 -22.86 -0.26
CA ALA A 35 21.30 -24.23 0.24
C ALA A 35 21.35 -25.27 -0.87
N ASP A 36 20.67 -25.02 -1.99
CA ASP A 36 20.68 -25.89 -3.16
C ASP A 36 20.56 -25.06 -4.44
N PRO A 37 21.66 -24.79 -5.15
CA PRO A 37 21.67 -23.93 -6.33
C PRO A 37 20.86 -24.51 -7.50
N SER A 38 20.59 -25.81 -7.50
CA SER A 38 19.72 -26.43 -8.52
C SER A 38 18.28 -25.91 -8.45
N LYS A 39 17.83 -25.46 -7.27
CA LYS A 39 16.50 -24.91 -7.06
C LYS A 39 16.27 -23.54 -7.68
N ALA A 40 17.34 -22.83 -8.06
CA ALA A 40 17.23 -21.59 -8.82
C ALA A 40 16.60 -21.80 -10.20
N HIS A 41 16.61 -23.04 -10.71
CA HIS A 41 16.01 -23.41 -11.99
C HIS A 41 14.69 -24.16 -11.83
N ASP A 42 14.21 -24.38 -10.61
CA ASP A 42 12.96 -25.09 -10.36
C ASP A 42 11.77 -24.17 -10.71
N PRO A 43 10.99 -24.50 -11.76
CA PRO A 43 9.86 -23.68 -12.17
C PRO A 43 8.77 -23.59 -11.10
N VAL A 44 8.66 -24.60 -10.21
CA VAL A 44 7.69 -24.60 -9.11
C VAL A 44 8.10 -23.58 -8.04
N LEU A 45 9.40 -23.53 -7.71
CA LEU A 45 9.93 -22.59 -6.73
C LEU A 45 9.86 -21.15 -7.24
N ILE A 46 10.27 -20.91 -8.49
CA ILE A 46 10.19 -19.60 -9.14
C ILE A 46 8.73 -19.16 -9.25
N GLY A 47 7.84 -20.04 -9.70
CA GLY A 47 6.41 -19.76 -9.82
C GLY A 47 5.77 -19.40 -8.48
N GLY A 48 6.10 -20.16 -7.43
CA GLY A 48 5.65 -19.88 -6.06
C GLY A 48 6.17 -18.55 -5.52
N PHE A 49 7.43 -18.21 -5.80
CA PHE A 49 8.02 -16.93 -5.39
C PHE A 49 7.37 -15.74 -6.11
N ILE A 50 7.19 -15.82 -7.44
CA ILE A 50 6.51 -14.77 -8.22
C ILE A 50 5.05 -14.61 -7.77
N ALA A 51 4.34 -15.72 -7.52
CA ALA A 51 2.98 -15.67 -6.99
C ALA A 51 2.95 -15.00 -5.60
N GLY A 52 3.88 -15.35 -4.71
CA GLY A 52 4.02 -14.72 -3.40
C GLY A 52 4.29 -13.21 -3.49
N LEU A 53 5.17 -12.79 -4.41
CA LEU A 53 5.43 -11.38 -4.70
C LEU A 53 4.20 -10.66 -5.25
N ALA A 54 3.42 -11.29 -6.12
CA ALA A 54 2.20 -10.71 -6.68
C ALA A 54 1.11 -10.52 -5.61
N ILE A 55 0.92 -11.51 -4.75
CA ILE A 55 -0.10 -11.48 -3.67
C ILE A 55 0.23 -10.41 -2.63
N LEU A 56 1.50 -10.24 -2.27
CA LEU A 56 1.93 -9.20 -1.32
C LEU A 56 2.13 -7.83 -1.98
N GLY A 57 2.56 -7.79 -3.24
CA GLY A 57 2.85 -6.57 -3.98
C GLY A 57 1.62 -5.85 -4.50
N ALA A 58 0.60 -6.57 -4.96
CA ALA A 58 -0.66 -5.99 -5.46
C ALA A 58 -1.38 -5.09 -4.43
N PRO A 59 -1.61 -5.51 -3.17
CA PRO A 59 -2.23 -4.64 -2.16
C PRO A 59 -1.35 -3.45 -1.79
N VAL A 60 -0.01 -3.59 -1.82
CA VAL A 60 0.90 -2.47 -1.57
C VAL A 60 0.83 -1.43 -2.68
N GLY A 61 0.88 -1.86 -3.96
CA GLY A 61 0.76 -0.97 -5.10
C GLY A 61 -0.58 -0.23 -5.14
N LEU A 62 -1.66 -0.92 -4.78
CA LEU A 62 -2.99 -0.34 -4.66
C LEU A 62 -3.07 0.67 -3.52
N LEU A 63 -2.53 0.35 -2.33
CA LEU A 63 -2.53 1.27 -1.20
C LEU A 63 -1.70 2.53 -1.48
N VAL A 64 -0.53 2.39 -2.11
CA VAL A 64 0.35 3.52 -2.46
C VAL A 64 -0.29 4.43 -3.51
N THR A 65 -1.08 3.91 -4.44
CA THR A 65 -1.77 4.72 -5.47
C THR A 65 -3.08 5.31 -4.98
N VAL A 66 -3.87 4.56 -4.19
CA VAL A 66 -5.21 4.97 -3.76
C VAL A 66 -5.16 5.98 -2.60
N LEU A 67 -4.22 5.86 -1.66
CA LEU A 67 -4.12 6.82 -0.53
C LEU A 67 -3.91 8.27 -0.99
N PRO A 68 -2.96 8.59 -1.90
CA PRO A 68 -2.73 9.95 -2.37
C PRO A 68 -3.94 10.52 -3.12
N ILE A 69 -4.63 9.68 -3.90
CA ILE A 69 -5.82 10.06 -4.65
C ILE A 69 -6.95 10.44 -3.70
N LEU A 70 -7.24 9.60 -2.70
CA LEU A 70 -8.23 9.89 -1.66
C LEU A 70 -7.90 11.18 -0.90
N ARG A 71 -6.62 11.40 -0.55
CA ARG A 71 -6.19 12.65 0.11
C ARG A 71 -6.41 13.88 -0.77
N ARG A 72 -6.13 13.79 -2.07
CA ARG A 72 -6.41 14.90 -3.00
C ARG A 72 -7.90 15.19 -3.08
N ILE A 73 -8.73 14.16 -3.26
CA ILE A 73 -10.19 14.31 -3.35
C ILE A 73 -10.74 14.96 -2.07
N ASN A 74 -10.30 14.51 -0.90
CA ASN A 74 -10.74 15.10 0.36
C ASN A 74 -10.34 16.57 0.49
N ARG A 75 -9.10 16.94 0.13
CA ARG A 75 -8.67 18.35 0.14
C ARG A 75 -9.45 19.23 -0.84
N TYR A 76 -9.82 18.70 -2.01
CA TYR A 76 -10.65 19.43 -2.98
C TYR A 76 -12.07 19.65 -2.47
N LYS A 77 -12.62 18.67 -1.75
CA LYS A 77 -13.94 18.77 -1.15
C LYS A 77 -13.97 19.83 -0.04
N ASP A 78 -12.96 19.82 0.83
CA ASP A 78 -12.79 20.78 1.93
C ASP A 78 -12.70 22.23 1.40
N LYS A 79 -11.84 22.47 0.39
CA LYS A 79 -11.73 23.78 -0.25
C LYS A 79 -13.04 24.28 -0.87
N ARG A 80 -13.89 23.39 -1.39
CA ARG A 80 -15.19 23.80 -1.94
C ARG A 80 -16.19 24.21 -0.86
N GLU A 81 -16.12 23.59 0.31
CA GLU A 81 -17.00 23.91 1.43
C GLU A 81 -16.63 25.26 2.04
N ASP A 82 -15.33 25.55 2.19
CA ASP A 82 -14.81 26.86 2.63
C ASP A 82 -15.22 28.00 1.70
N VAL A 83 -15.04 27.85 0.38
CA VAL A 83 -15.44 28.88 -0.60
C VAL A 83 -16.96 29.12 -0.57
N ARG A 84 -17.74 28.06 -0.34
CA ARG A 84 -19.20 28.19 -0.26
C ARG A 84 -19.61 28.94 1.01
N GLN A 85 -18.98 28.68 2.16
CA GLN A 85 -19.23 29.42 3.39
C GLN A 85 -18.81 30.90 3.28
N PHE A 86 -17.64 31.18 2.71
CA PHE A 86 -17.20 32.55 2.44
C PHE A 86 -18.18 33.33 1.54
N SER A 87 -18.73 32.67 0.51
CA SER A 87 -19.73 33.29 -0.39
C SER A 87 -21.07 33.61 0.29
N TRP A 88 -21.39 32.93 1.40
CA TRP A 88 -22.58 33.17 2.21
C TRP A 88 -22.36 34.29 3.23
N MET A 89 -21.16 34.42 3.79
CA MET A 89 -20.83 35.54 4.70
C MET A 89 -20.71 36.87 3.97
N SER A 90 -20.20 36.87 2.73
CA SER A 90 -20.08 38.10 1.93
C SER A 90 -21.43 38.62 1.37
N ARG A 91 -22.54 37.90 1.62
CA ARG A 91 -23.89 38.27 1.15
C ARG A 91 -24.80 38.82 2.26
N LYS A 92 -24.28 38.98 3.48
CA LYS A 92 -24.92 39.72 4.58
C LYS A 92 -24.20 41.04 4.78
#